data_AF-A0A7Y3U392-F1
#
_entry.id   AF-A0A7Y3U392-F1
#
_cell.length_a   1.000
_cell.length_b   1.000
_cell.length_c   1.000
_cell.angle_alpha   90.00
_cell.angle_beta   90.00
_cell.angle_gamma   90.00
#
_symmetry.space_group_name_H-M   'P 1'
#
loop_
_entity.id
_entity.type
_entity.pdbx_description
1 polymer ?
#
loop_
_entity_poly.entity_id
_entity_poly.type
_entity_poly.pdbx_seq_one_letter_code
_entity_poly.pdbx_strand_id
1 'polypeptide(L)' 'MVRKKYVYWQDGDMWIGYLEEYPDYKTQGESLEELKENLKDIYQELTSGTIPCVRKVAELEVA' A
#
# COMPACT_ATOMS: atom_id res chain seq x y z
N MET A 1 2.24 3.42 -17.57
CA MET A 1 1.98 3.61 -16.12
C MET A 1 1.28 2.38 -15.59
N VAL A 2 1.81 1.76 -14.55
CA VAL A 2 1.17 0.63 -13.86
C VAL A 2 0.22 1.19 -12.82
N ARG A 3 -1.03 0.70 -12.76
CA ARG A 3 -1.98 1.04 -11.70
C ARG A 3 -1.96 -0.05 -10.64
N LYS A 4 -1.96 0.36 -9.37
CA LYS A 4 -2.02 -0.53 -8.21
C LYS A 4 -3.29 -0.24 -7.41
N LYS A 5 -3.92 -1.28 -6.88
CA LYS A 5 -5.07 -1.17 -5.99
C LYS A 5 -4.60 -0.84 -4.57
N TYR A 6 -5.33 0.02 -3.89
CA TYR A 6 -5.08 0.39 -2.51
C TYR A 6 -6.43 0.54 -1.79
N VAL A 7 -6.43 0.22 -0.50
CA VAL A 7 -7.57 0.43 0.39
C VAL A 7 -7.31 1.71 1.16
N TYR A 8 -8.32 2.56 1.28
CA TYR A 8 -8.22 3.82 2.00
C TYR A 8 -9.53 4.19 2.69
N TRP A 9 -9.42 4.95 3.76
CA TRP A 9 -10.55 5.55 4.48
C TRP A 9 -10.06 6.83 5.18
N GLN A 10 -11.00 7.62 5.67
CA GLN A 10 -10.71 8.79 6.49
C GLN A 10 -10.98 8.47 7.96
N ASP A 11 -10.07 8.86 8.84
CA ASP A 11 -10.18 8.76 10.29
C ASP A 11 -9.79 10.10 10.93
N GLY A 12 -10.79 10.85 11.39
CA GLY A 12 -10.63 12.25 11.78
C GLY A 12 -10.13 13.11 10.61
N ASP A 13 -9.05 13.86 10.86
CA ASP A 13 -8.42 14.74 9.87
C ASP A 13 -7.39 14.01 8.97
N MET A 14 -7.19 12.71 9.17
CA MET A 14 -6.19 11.92 8.44
C MET A 14 -6.83 10.97 7.42
N TRP A 15 -6.22 10.89 6.25
CA TRP A 15 -6.42 9.82 5.29
C TRP A 15 -5.48 8.67 5.60
N ILE A 16 -6.01 7.45 5.68
CA ILE A 16 -5.26 6.25 6.02
C ILE A 16 -5.44 5.22 4.91
N GLY A 17 -4.39 4.47 4.58
CA GLY A 17 -4.49 3.40 3.59
C GLY A 17 -3.27 2.50 3.47
N TYR A 18 -3.40 1.50 2.62
CA TYR A 18 -2.35 0.53 2.28
C TYR A 18 -2.58 -0.03 0.87
N LEU A 19 -1.52 -0.56 0.25
CA LEU A 19 -1.61 -1.26 -1.04
C LEU A 19 -2.26 -2.64 -0.84
N GLU A 20 -3.18 -3.06 -1.71
CA GLU A 20 -3.89 -4.36 -1.58
C GLU A 20 -2.92 -5.55 -1.52
N GLU A 21 -1.81 -5.48 -2.27
CA GLU A 21 -0.74 -6.49 -2.30
C GLU A 21 0.13 -6.50 -1.02
N TYR A 22 0.06 -5.43 -0.21
CA TYR A 22 0.92 -5.19 0.94
C TYR A 22 0.11 -4.66 2.15
N PRO A 23 -0.88 -5.43 2.65
CA PRO A 23 -1.85 -4.94 3.64
C PRO A 23 -1.24 -4.55 4.99
N ASP A 24 -0.05 -5.05 5.29
CA ASP A 24 0.67 -4.76 6.53
C ASP A 24 1.38 -3.40 6.51
N TYR A 25 1.53 -2.78 5.33
CA TYR A 25 2.27 -1.54 5.14
C TYR A 25 1.30 -0.37 5.02
N LYS A 26 0.74 0.00 6.18
CA LYS A 26 -0.18 1.13 6.33
C LYS A 26 0.60 2.44 6.38
N THR A 27 0.04 3.46 5.73
CA THR A 27 0.49 4.84 5.83
C THR A 27 -0.71 5.79 5.91
N GLN A 28 -0.43 7.07 6.12
CA GLN A 28 -1.42 8.12 6.28
C GLN A 28 -0.96 9.44 5.66
N GLY A 29 -1.87 10.38 5.44
CA GLY A 29 -1.59 11.75 5.03
C GLY A 29 -2.71 12.70 5.43
N GLU A 30 -2.44 13.99 5.56
CA GLU A 30 -3.43 15.03 5.88
C GLU A 30 -4.37 15.29 4.67
N SER A 31 -3.94 14.89 3.47
CA SER A 31 -4.76 14.89 2.26
C SER A 31 -4.73 13.54 1.55
N LEU A 32 -5.72 13.30 0.70
CA LEU A 32 -5.77 12.09 -0.12
C LEU A 32 -4.59 12.04 -1.11
N GLU A 33 -4.12 13.20 -1.57
CA GLU A 33 -2.93 13.33 -2.44
C GLU A 33 -1.66 12.92 -1.71
N GLU A 34 -1.46 13.38 -0.47
CA GLU A 34 -0.33 12.99 0.37
C GLU A 34 -0.35 11.48 0.68
N LEU A 35 -1.51 10.92 1.02
CA LEU A 35 -1.65 9.46 1.18
C LEU A 35 -1.19 8.72 -0.09
N LYS A 36 -1.56 9.20 -1.29
CA LYS A 36 -1.14 8.58 -2.56
C LYS A 36 0.36 8.71 -2.80
N GLU A 37 1.00 9.80 -2.38
CA GLU A 37 2.45 9.97 -2.47
C GLU A 37 3.15 8.98 -1.54
N ASN A 38 2.73 8.90 -0.28
CA ASN A 38 3.27 7.95 0.69
C ASN A 38 3.10 6.49 0.24
N LEU A 39 1.98 6.14 -0.39
CA LEU A 39 1.76 4.80 -0.96
C LEU A 39 2.70 4.50 -2.15
N LYS A 40 3.07 5.50 -2.95
CA LYS A 40 4.04 5.32 -4.05
C LYS A 40 5.44 5.08 -3.51
N ASP A 41 5.83 5.78 -2.46
CA ASP A 41 7.14 5.62 -1.84
C ASP A 41 7.28 4.23 -1.21
N ILE A 42 6.26 3.79 -0.45
CA ILE A 42 6.19 2.41 0.06
C ILE A 42 6.27 1.38 -1.07
N TYR A 43 5.55 1.59 -2.17
CA TYR A 43 5.62 0.69 -3.32
C TYR A 43 7.05 0.58 -3.88
N GLN A 44 7.75 1.71 -4.03
CA GLN A 44 9.13 1.74 -4.53
C GLN A 44 10.07 0.99 -3.59
N GLU A 45 9.98 1.22 -2.28
CA GLU A 45 10.81 0.53 -1.30
C GLU A 45 10.57 -0.98 -1.30
N LEU A 46 9.31 -1.42 -1.26
CA LEU A 46 8.94 -2.85 -1.23
C LEU A 46 9.30 -3.60 -2.53
N THR A 47 9.44 -2.88 -3.64
CA THR A 47 9.79 -3.46 -4.95
C THR A 47 11.24 -3.25 -5.35
N SER A 48 12.01 -2.47 -4.58
CA SER A 48 13.43 -2.20 -4.84
C SER A 48 14.34 -3.41 -4.65
N GLY A 49 13.88 -4.44 -3.91
CA GLY A 49 14.68 -5.60 -3.54
C GLY A 49 15.63 -5.38 -2.36
N THR A 50 15.62 -4.19 -1.74
CA THR A 50 16.46 -3.89 -0.57
C THR A 50 15.84 -4.36 0.74
N ILE A 51 14.51 -4.41 0.83
CA ILE A 51 13.79 -4.91 1.99
C ILE A 51 13.71 -6.44 1.88
N PRO A 52 14.34 -7.20 2.79
CA PRO A 52 14.21 -8.66 2.80
C PRO A 52 12.81 -9.08 3.27
N CYS A 53 12.41 -10.29 2.89
CA CYS A 53 11.19 -10.92 3.41
C CYS A 53 9.88 -10.14 3.14
N VAL A 54 9.80 -9.37 2.04
CA VAL A 54 8.56 -8.71 1.62
C VAL A 54 7.48 -9.76 1.34
N ARG A 55 6.38 -9.68 2.09
CA ARG A 55 5.24 -10.59 1.94
C ARG A 55 4.52 -10.36 0.62
N LYS A 56 3.96 -11.43 0.05
CA LYS A 56 3.22 -11.43 -1.22
C LYS A 56 1.88 -12.12 -1.03
N VAL A 57 0.87 -11.61 -1.73
CA VAL A 57 -0.44 -12.23 -1.82
C VAL A 57 -0.48 -13.11 -3.07
N ALA A 58 -1.06 -14.30 -2.95
CA ALA A 58 -1.31 -15.21 -4.05
C ALA A 58 -2.69 -15.82 -3.90
N GLU A 59 -3.30 -16.19 -5.01
CA GLU A 59 -4.56 -16.91 -5.05
C GLU A 59 -4.29 -18.41 -5.21
N LEU A 60 -5.17 -19.22 -4.63
CA LEU A 60 -5.12 -20.68 -4.66
C LEU A 60 -6.55 -21.17 -4.92
N GLU A 61 -6.70 -22.13 -5.83
CA GLU A 61 -7.96 -22.85 -6.01
C GLU A 61 -8.20 -23.78 -4.82
N VAL A 62 -9.41 -23.70 -4.25
CA VAL A 62 -9.83 -24.50 -3.10
C VAL A 62 -11.06 -25.29 -3.54
N ALA A 63 -10.81 -26.41 -4.24
CA ALA A 63 -11.75 -27.34 -4.88
C ALA A 63 -12.15 -27.03 -6.34
#